data_AF-A0A518FTC5-F1
#
_entry.id   AF-A0A518FTC5-F1
#
_cell.length_a   1.000
_cell.length_b   1.000
_cell.length_c   1.000
_cell.angle_alpha   90.00
_cell.angle_beta   90.00
_cell.angle_gamma   90.00
#
_symmetry.space_group_name_H-M   'P 1'
#
loop_
_entity.id
_entity.type
_entity.pdbx_description
1 polymer ?
#
loop_
_entity_poly.entity_id
_entity_poly.type
_entity_poly.pdbx_seq_one_letter_code
_entity_poly.pdbx_strand_id
1 'polypeptide(L)'
;MPFRKVEDILKLVESFHKNMRYALEQVEVESHSDSVAWLSQQLRAHELHWQAALSGYEKRVAEGVLDTWLQYIPDEEVREELNSINVRRDMSLDELTDVNVRFRQALIRLYESLANGSSAPHVQELFEQLLEYEKAVVAEQSQKTRESDLVDADSLHKSK
;
A
#
# COMPACT_ATOMS: atom_id res chain seq x y z
N MET A 1 -5.04 -22.55 -15.07
CA MET A 1 -5.83 -21.49 -14.41
C MET A 1 -5.63 -21.68 -12.91
N PRO A 2 -4.82 -20.84 -12.25
CA PRO A 2 -4.64 -20.96 -10.81
C PRO A 2 -5.90 -20.46 -10.10
N PHE A 3 -6.56 -21.35 -9.36
CA PHE A 3 -7.57 -20.96 -8.38
C PHE A 3 -6.84 -20.60 -7.10
N ARG A 4 -7.23 -19.50 -6.47
CA ARG A 4 -6.66 -19.10 -5.18
C ARG A 4 -7.78 -18.63 -4.26
N LYS A 5 -7.64 -18.95 -2.99
CA LYS A 5 -8.61 -18.53 -1.99
C LYS A 5 -8.43 -17.06 -1.68
N VAL A 6 -9.52 -16.43 -1.23
CA VAL A 6 -9.47 -15.07 -0.69
C VAL A 6 -8.43 -14.98 0.43
N GLU A 7 -8.33 -15.99 1.31
CA GLU A 7 -7.30 -16.02 2.36
C GLU A 7 -5.86 -15.91 1.82
N ASP A 8 -5.56 -16.56 0.70
CA ASP A 8 -4.20 -16.60 0.15
C ASP A 8 -3.83 -15.24 -0.46
N ILE A 9 -4.82 -14.57 -1.05
CA ILE A 9 -4.66 -13.23 -1.58
C ILE A 9 -4.44 -12.24 -0.45
N LEU A 10 -5.23 -12.31 0.63
CA LEU A 10 -5.04 -11.44 1.79
C LEU A 10 -3.66 -11.64 2.43
N LYS A 11 -3.19 -12.89 2.56
CA LYS A 11 -1.84 -13.21 3.04
C LYS A 11 -0.75 -12.67 2.12
N LEU A 12 -0.95 -12.74 0.81
CA LEU A 12 -0.02 -12.19 -0.18
C LEU A 12 0.09 -10.67 -0.04
N VAL A 13 -1.05 -9.99 0.02
CA VAL A 13 -1.14 -8.54 0.20
C VAL A 13 -0.52 -8.12 1.55
N GLU A 14 -0.81 -8.84 2.63
CA GLU A 14 -0.18 -8.62 3.94
C GLU A 14 1.35 -8.73 3.87
N SER A 15 1.86 -9.70 3.10
CA SER A 15 3.29 -9.89 2.89
C SER A 15 3.92 -8.73 2.12
N PHE A 16 3.23 -8.15 1.14
CA PHE A 16 3.70 -6.96 0.43
C PHE A 16 3.81 -5.74 1.35
N HIS A 17 2.77 -5.48 2.15
CA HIS A 17 2.77 -4.41 3.15
C HIS A 17 3.90 -4.60 4.19
N LYS A 18 4.14 -5.84 4.64
CA LYS A 18 5.28 -6.17 5.52
C LYS A 18 6.63 -5.86 4.87
N ASN A 19 6.81 -6.25 3.62
CA ASN A 19 8.05 -6.00 2.88
C ASN A 19 8.29 -4.49 2.69
N MET A 20 7.24 -3.74 2.32
CA MET A 20 7.31 -2.28 2.20
C MET A 20 7.72 -1.64 3.54
N ARG A 21 7.07 -2.02 4.65
CA ARG A 21 7.41 -1.52 5.99
C ARG A 21 8.86 -1.79 6.37
N TYR A 22 9.37 -2.99 6.09
CA TYR A 22 10.76 -3.35 6.38
C TYR A 22 11.72 -2.50 5.55
N ALA A 23 11.41 -2.28 4.28
CA ALA A 23 12.27 -1.48 3.42
C ALA A 23 12.28 0.01 3.81
N LEU A 24 11.12 0.55 4.23
CA LEU A 24 11.01 1.91 4.77
C LEU A 24 11.76 2.10 6.10
N GLU A 25 11.77 1.08 6.96
CA GLU A 25 12.57 1.11 8.20
C GLU A 25 14.07 1.22 7.90
N GLN A 26 14.56 0.51 6.88
CA GLN A 26 15.96 0.60 6.47
C GLN A 26 16.30 1.99 5.90
N VAL A 27 15.39 2.58 5.11
CA VAL A 27 15.55 3.95 4.61
C VAL A 27 15.56 4.96 5.75
N GLU A 28 14.67 4.83 6.74
CA GLU A 28 14.63 5.72 7.91
C GLU A 28 15.95 5.73 8.69
N VAL A 29 16.54 4.54 8.93
CA VAL A 29 17.78 4.40 9.71
C VAL A 29 19.01 4.92 8.97
N GLU A 30 19.08 4.73 7.64
CA GLU A 30 20.24 5.13 6.83
C GLU A 30 20.08 6.52 6.18
N SER A 31 18.89 7.13 6.26
CA SER A 31 18.61 8.46 5.70
C SER A 31 19.41 9.56 6.42
N HIS A 32 20.07 10.40 5.63
CA HIS A 32 20.68 11.64 6.10
C HIS A 32 19.75 12.87 5.96
N SER A 33 18.52 12.68 5.46
CA SER A 33 17.55 13.75 5.23
C SER A 33 16.35 13.60 6.17
N ASP A 34 16.05 14.66 6.92
CA ASP A 34 14.90 14.72 7.83
C ASP A 34 13.57 14.52 7.07
N SER A 35 13.46 15.01 5.83
CA SER A 35 12.25 14.85 4.99
C SER A 35 12.03 13.39 4.56
N VAL A 36 13.11 12.67 4.24
CA VAL A 36 13.05 11.24 3.87
C VAL A 36 12.70 10.39 5.09
N ALA A 37 13.28 10.71 6.26
CA ALA A 37 12.94 10.03 7.52
C ALA A 37 11.46 10.26 7.89
N TRP A 38 10.98 11.51 7.79
CA TRP A 38 9.58 11.84 8.04
C TRP A 38 8.63 11.13 7.09
N LEU A 39 8.90 11.12 5.78
CA LEU A 39 8.07 10.42 4.80
C LEU A 39 8.06 8.91 5.10
N SER A 40 9.22 8.29 5.30
CA SER A 40 9.32 6.87 5.68
C SER A 40 8.51 6.54 6.93
N GLN A 41 8.59 7.38 7.97
CA GLN A 41 7.83 7.18 9.20
C GLN A 41 6.31 7.26 8.96
N GLN A 42 5.86 8.24 8.17
CA GLN A 42 4.46 8.35 7.79
C GLN A 42 3.99 7.12 7.02
N LEU A 43 4.76 6.70 6.01
CA LEU A 43 4.45 5.51 5.22
C LEU A 43 4.34 4.28 6.13
N ARG A 44 5.27 4.07 7.06
CA ARG A 44 5.22 2.97 8.04
C ARG A 44 3.98 3.03 8.93
N ALA A 45 3.55 4.22 9.35
CA ALA A 45 2.33 4.38 10.15
C ALA A 45 1.08 3.98 9.36
N HIS A 46 1.02 4.32 8.07
CA HIS A 46 -0.06 3.87 7.18
C HIS A 46 -0.07 2.35 7.01
N GLU A 47 1.08 1.74 6.76
CA GLU A 47 1.23 0.27 6.67
C GLU A 47 0.75 -0.45 7.94
N LEU A 48 1.05 0.12 9.11
CA LEU A 48 0.63 -0.44 10.39
C LEU A 48 -0.90 -0.32 10.60
N HIS A 49 -1.48 0.84 10.26
CA HIS A 49 -2.93 1.00 10.29
C HIS A 49 -3.64 0.04 9.33
N TRP A 50 -3.05 -0.19 8.16
CA TRP A 50 -3.59 -1.15 7.19
C TRP A 50 -3.57 -2.57 7.74
N GLN A 51 -2.45 -3.02 8.34
CA GLN A 51 -2.38 -4.34 9.00
C GLN A 51 -3.38 -4.49 10.14
N ALA A 52 -3.55 -3.45 10.97
CA ALA A 52 -4.52 -3.45 12.05
C ALA A 52 -5.97 -3.51 11.52
N ALA A 53 -6.25 -2.76 10.45
CA ALA A 53 -7.54 -2.81 9.78
C ALA A 53 -7.80 -4.21 9.20
N LEU A 54 -6.85 -4.76 8.44
CA LEU A 54 -6.97 -6.08 7.84
C LEU A 54 -7.20 -7.17 8.90
N SER A 55 -6.40 -7.19 9.97
CA SER A 55 -6.58 -8.19 11.05
C SER A 55 -7.92 -8.03 11.77
N GLY A 56 -8.42 -6.81 11.90
CA GLY A 56 -9.77 -6.54 12.37
C GLY A 56 -10.86 -7.02 11.40
N TYR A 57 -10.62 -6.92 10.10
CA TYR A 57 -11.52 -7.40 9.06
C TYR A 57 -11.54 -8.93 8.97
N GLU A 58 -10.40 -9.63 8.99
CA GLU A 58 -10.35 -11.11 9.01
C GLU A 58 -11.16 -11.69 10.18
N LYS A 59 -11.21 -11.01 11.33
CA LYS A 59 -12.02 -11.41 12.49
C LYS A 59 -13.53 -11.12 12.35
N ARG A 60 -13.90 -10.15 11.52
CA ARG A 60 -15.30 -9.74 11.28
C ARG A 60 -15.92 -10.46 10.08
N VAL A 61 -15.09 -10.84 9.13
CA VAL A 61 -15.47 -11.56 7.94
C VAL A 61 -15.81 -13.01 8.32
N ALA A 62 -16.95 -13.50 7.83
CA ALA A 62 -17.35 -14.89 8.08
C ALA A 62 -16.34 -15.86 7.45
N GLU A 63 -16.03 -16.98 8.11
CA GLU A 63 -15.08 -18.01 7.61
C GLU A 63 -15.39 -18.43 6.16
N GLY A 64 -16.66 -18.41 5.74
CA GLY A 64 -17.07 -18.75 4.37
C GLY A 64 -16.56 -17.79 3.28
N VAL A 65 -16.22 -16.54 3.62
CA VAL A 65 -15.65 -15.57 2.67
C VAL A 65 -14.18 -15.91 2.38
N LEU A 66 -13.42 -16.25 3.43
CA LEU A 66 -12.00 -16.58 3.32
C LEU A 66 -11.77 -17.89 2.55
N ASP A 67 -12.70 -18.85 2.68
CA ASP A 67 -12.69 -20.11 1.95
C ASP A 67 -13.23 -20.00 0.51
N THR A 68 -13.66 -18.79 0.09
CA THR A 68 -14.15 -18.58 -1.28
C THR A 68 -12.98 -18.64 -2.27
N TRP A 69 -13.17 -19.43 -3.33
CA TRP A 69 -12.19 -19.60 -4.41
C TRP A 69 -12.42 -18.59 -5.52
N LEU A 70 -11.38 -17.85 -5.89
CA LEU A 70 -11.39 -16.95 -7.03
C LEU A 70 -10.74 -17.64 -8.24
N GLN A 71 -11.50 -17.70 -9.34
CA GLN A 71 -11.07 -18.32 -10.60
C GLN A 71 -10.23 -17.37 -11.47
N TYR A 72 -10.40 -16.07 -11.27
CA TYR A 72 -9.65 -15.03 -11.98
C TYR A 72 -8.88 -14.18 -10.97
N ILE A 73 -7.56 -14.27 -11.05
CA ILE A 73 -6.67 -13.30 -10.42
C ILE A 73 -5.74 -12.82 -11.52
N PRO A 74 -5.71 -11.51 -11.84
CA PRO A 74 -4.67 -10.93 -12.70
C PRO A 74 -3.31 -10.87 -11.99
N ASP A 75 -3.01 -11.92 -11.23
CA ASP A 75 -1.97 -11.97 -10.21
C ASP A 75 -0.60 -11.71 -10.79
N GLU A 76 -0.29 -12.30 -11.94
CA GLU A 76 1.11 -12.37 -12.38
C GLU A 76 1.68 -10.99 -12.69
N GLU A 77 0.97 -10.16 -13.44
CA GLU A 77 1.47 -8.85 -13.87
C GLU A 77 1.57 -7.86 -12.70
N VAL A 78 0.53 -7.79 -11.86
CA VAL A 78 0.53 -6.90 -10.69
C VAL A 78 1.51 -7.40 -9.62
N ARG A 79 1.65 -8.72 -9.45
CA ARG A 79 2.63 -9.33 -8.53
C ARG A 79 4.05 -9.10 -9.02
N GLU A 80 4.30 -9.18 -10.32
CA GLU A 80 5.61 -8.82 -10.89
C GLU A 80 5.91 -7.34 -10.69
N GLU A 81 4.94 -6.44 -10.90
CA GLU A 81 5.11 -5.01 -10.57
C GLU A 81 5.44 -4.80 -9.09
N LEU A 82 4.67 -5.42 -8.18
CA LEU A 82 4.89 -5.35 -6.73
C LEU A 82 6.24 -5.96 -6.30
N ASN A 83 6.68 -7.05 -6.93
CA ASN A 83 7.99 -7.64 -6.70
C ASN A 83 9.13 -6.82 -7.30
N SER A 84 8.87 -6.07 -8.37
CA SER A 84 9.86 -5.17 -9.00
C SER A 84 10.10 -3.91 -8.17
N ILE A 85 9.14 -3.56 -7.30
CA ILE A 85 9.27 -2.44 -6.38
C ILE A 85 10.32 -2.79 -5.33
N ASN A 86 11.50 -2.19 -5.50
CA ASN A 86 12.61 -2.35 -4.59
C ASN A 86 12.98 -0.98 -4.00
N VAL A 87 12.64 -0.77 -2.73
CA VAL A 87 13.05 0.43 -2.00
C VAL A 87 14.53 0.30 -1.67
N ARG A 88 15.35 1.19 -2.24
CA ARG A 88 16.78 1.27 -1.95
C ARG A 88 17.03 2.29 -0.84
N ARG A 89 18.11 2.05 -0.09
CA ARG A 89 18.54 2.86 1.05
C ARG A 89 19.01 4.26 0.65
N ASP A 90 19.58 4.35 -0.54
CA ASP A 90 20.12 5.58 -1.15
C ASP A 90 19.11 6.14 -2.16
N MET A 91 17.85 6.33 -1.73
CA MET A 91 16.78 6.92 -2.52
C MET A 91 16.52 8.36 -2.08
N SER A 92 16.33 9.23 -3.06
CA SER A 92 15.90 10.61 -2.86
C SER A 92 14.43 10.66 -2.40
N LEU A 93 13.99 11.78 -1.83
CA LEU A 93 12.59 11.98 -1.43
C LEU A 93 11.60 11.75 -2.59
N ASP A 94 11.93 12.27 -3.78
CA ASP A 94 11.14 12.05 -5.00
C ASP A 94 11.10 10.58 -5.42
N GLU A 95 12.23 9.86 -5.34
CA GLU A 95 12.29 8.45 -5.69
C GLU A 95 11.47 7.60 -4.72
N LEU A 96 11.56 7.90 -3.41
CA LEU A 96 10.77 7.23 -2.39
C LEU A 96 9.26 7.47 -2.58
N THR A 97 8.91 8.70 -2.96
CA THR A 97 7.52 9.08 -3.26
C THR A 97 7.01 8.37 -4.50
N ASP A 98 7.77 8.34 -5.60
CA ASP A 98 7.38 7.63 -6.83
C ASP A 98 7.20 6.13 -6.57
N VAL A 99 8.11 5.51 -5.83
CA VAL A 99 8.01 4.10 -5.44
C VAL A 99 6.76 3.85 -4.60
N ASN A 100 6.45 4.73 -3.63
CA ASN A 100 5.24 4.58 -2.83
C ASN A 100 3.97 4.70 -3.68
N VAL A 101 3.91 5.70 -4.57
CA VAL A 101 2.76 5.92 -5.46
C VAL A 101 2.57 4.71 -6.38
N ARG A 102 3.65 4.18 -6.98
CA ARG A 102 3.58 2.97 -7.81
C ARG A 102 3.06 1.77 -7.04
N PHE A 103 3.55 1.56 -5.82
CA PHE A 103 3.10 0.46 -4.95
C PHE A 103 1.60 0.55 -4.66
N ARG A 104 1.13 1.72 -4.23
CA ARG A 104 -0.29 1.92 -3.94
C ARG A 104 -1.18 1.80 -5.18
N GLN A 105 -0.72 2.33 -6.32
CA GLN A 105 -1.46 2.18 -7.59
C GLN A 105 -1.56 0.71 -8.03
N ALA A 106 -0.49 -0.08 -7.86
CA ALA A 106 -0.51 -1.50 -8.14
C ALA A 106 -1.52 -2.24 -7.23
N LEU A 107 -1.55 -1.91 -5.92
CA LEU A 107 -2.54 -2.45 -4.99
C LEU A 107 -3.98 -2.05 -5.35
N ILE A 108 -4.21 -0.79 -5.72
CA ILE A 108 -5.53 -0.32 -6.19
C ILE A 108 -6.00 -1.14 -7.40
N ARG A 109 -5.13 -1.33 -8.40
CA ARG A 109 -5.43 -2.15 -9.57
C ARG A 109 -5.73 -3.61 -9.20
N LEU A 110 -4.99 -4.16 -8.24
CA LEU A 110 -5.23 -5.50 -7.71
C LEU A 110 -6.63 -5.61 -7.09
N TYR A 111 -6.98 -4.70 -6.17
CA TYR A 111 -8.27 -4.70 -5.50
C TYR A 111 -9.44 -4.48 -6.45
N GLU A 112 -9.33 -3.53 -7.39
CA GLU A 112 -10.35 -3.31 -8.43
C GLU A 112 -10.56 -4.57 -9.28
N SER A 113 -9.47 -5.25 -9.63
CA SER A 113 -9.56 -6.47 -10.43
C SER A 113 -10.16 -7.64 -9.64
N LEU A 114 -9.85 -7.74 -8.34
CA LEU A 114 -10.39 -8.77 -7.46
C LEU A 114 -11.87 -8.55 -7.15
N ALA A 115 -12.29 -7.29 -6.95
CA ALA A 115 -13.68 -6.92 -6.80
C ALA A 115 -14.50 -7.26 -8.06
N ASN A 116 -14.00 -6.86 -9.24
CA ASN A 116 -14.66 -7.15 -10.52
C ASN A 116 -14.62 -8.62 -10.94
N GLY A 117 -13.56 -9.35 -10.54
CA GLY A 117 -13.37 -10.77 -10.84
C GLY A 117 -14.13 -11.71 -9.89
N SER A 118 -14.63 -11.20 -8.78
CA SER A 118 -15.41 -11.97 -7.81
C SER A 118 -16.87 -12.06 -8.23
N SER A 119 -17.41 -13.27 -8.30
CA SER A 119 -18.87 -13.50 -8.45
C SER A 119 -19.61 -13.54 -7.11
N ALA A 120 -18.86 -13.43 -6.00
CA ALA A 120 -19.36 -13.47 -4.64
C ALA A 120 -19.56 -12.03 -4.12
N PRO A 121 -20.80 -11.58 -3.83
CA PRO A 121 -21.07 -10.22 -3.35
C PRO A 121 -20.28 -9.85 -2.09
N HIS A 122 -20.20 -10.79 -1.15
CA HIS A 122 -19.47 -10.62 0.11
C HIS A 122 -17.95 -10.46 -0.08
N VAL A 123 -17.38 -11.09 -1.11
CA VAL A 123 -15.96 -10.93 -1.47
C VAL A 123 -15.74 -9.64 -2.23
N GLN A 124 -16.69 -9.24 -3.09
CA GLN A 124 -16.64 -7.97 -3.80
C GLN A 124 -16.68 -6.79 -2.80
N GLU A 125 -17.64 -6.81 -1.86
CA GLU A 125 -17.74 -5.79 -0.80
C GLU A 125 -16.45 -5.69 0.02
N LEU A 126 -15.80 -6.82 0.32
CA LEU A 126 -14.52 -6.83 1.03
C LEU A 126 -13.43 -6.08 0.25
N PHE A 127 -13.26 -6.40 -1.05
CA PHE A 127 -12.23 -5.75 -1.87
C PHE A 127 -12.58 -4.29 -2.19
N GLU A 128 -13.85 -3.95 -2.32
CA GLU A 128 -14.31 -2.56 -2.47
C GLU A 128 -14.01 -1.74 -1.22
N GLN A 129 -14.25 -2.27 -0.02
CA GLN A 129 -13.89 -1.59 1.23
C GLN A 129 -12.38 -1.36 1.35
N LEU A 130 -11.55 -2.35 0.99
CA LEU A 130 -10.10 -2.21 0.97
C LEU A 130 -9.64 -1.18 -0.06
N LEU A 131 -10.27 -1.16 -1.23
CA LEU A 131 -10.01 -0.18 -2.28
C LEU A 131 -10.35 1.25 -1.85
N GLU A 132 -11.51 1.45 -1.21
CA GLU A 132 -11.90 2.75 -0.69
C GLU A 132 -10.93 3.24 0.40
N TYR A 133 -10.49 2.34 1.27
CA TYR A 133 -9.49 2.65 2.29
C TYR A 133 -8.16 3.10 1.65
N GLU A 134 -7.67 2.36 0.66
CA GLU A 134 -6.42 2.70 -0.04
C GLU A 134 -6.53 4.02 -0.81
N LYS A 135 -7.67 4.26 -1.49
CA LYS A 135 -7.95 5.52 -2.19
C LYS A 135 -8.00 6.72 -1.24
N ALA A 136 -8.62 6.57 -0.08
CA ALA A 136 -8.66 7.60 0.95
C ALA A 136 -7.25 7.94 1.47
N VAL A 137 -6.41 6.92 1.68
CA VAL A 137 -5.00 7.11 2.09
C VAL A 137 -4.22 7.86 1.01
N VAL A 138 -4.30 7.45 -0.26
CA VAL A 138 -3.60 8.14 -1.38
C VAL A 138 -4.05 9.59 -1.51
N ALA A 139 -5.35 9.85 -1.32
CA ALA A 139 -5.90 11.21 -1.34
C ALA A 139 -5.34 12.08 -0.20
N GLU A 140 -5.27 11.55 1.02
CA GLU A 140 -4.68 12.25 2.16
C GLU A 140 -3.18 12.51 1.98
N GLN A 141 -2.45 11.53 1.42
CA GLN A 141 -1.03 11.69 1.11
C GLN A 141 -0.78 12.78 0.07
N SER A 142 -1.61 12.83 -0.98
CA SER A 142 -1.50 13.85 -2.03
C SER A 142 -1.71 15.28 -1.49
N GLN A 143 -2.53 15.44 -0.44
CA GLN A 143 -2.68 16.72 0.27
C GLN A 143 -1.45 17.04 1.13
N LYS A 144 -0.97 16.07 1.92
CA LYS A 144 0.19 16.26 2.82
C LYS A 144 1.51 16.48 2.07
N THR A 145 1.74 15.82 0.94
CA THR A 145 2.92 16.08 0.09
C THR A 145 2.91 17.52 -0.41
N ARG A 146 1.75 18.03 -0.86
CA ARG A 146 1.60 19.44 -1.25
C ARG A 146 1.83 20.42 -0.09
N GLU A 147 1.46 20.08 1.14
CA GLU A 147 1.77 20.89 2.32
C GLU A 147 3.25 20.81 2.73
N SER A 148 3.89 19.65 2.59
CA SER A 148 5.33 19.49 2.86
C SER A 148 6.18 20.30 1.88
N ASP A 149 5.83 20.29 0.59
CA ASP A 149 6.48 21.13 -0.44
C ASP A 149 6.39 22.63 -0.11
N LEU A 150 5.32 23.06 0.58
CA LEU A 150 5.16 24.44 1.05
C LEU A 150 6.06 24.76 2.25
N VAL A 151 6.33 23.80 3.14
CA VAL A 151 7.19 24.00 4.32
C VAL A 151 8.68 24.07 3.92
N ASP A 152 9.12 23.28 2.94
CA ASP A 152 10.48 23.37 2.39
C ASP A 152 10.68 24.67 1.59
N ALA A 153 9.66 25.12 0.85
CA ALA A 153 9.71 26.41 0.12
C ALA A 153 9.76 27.64 1.06
N ASP A 154 9.07 27.61 2.20
CA ASP A 154 9.12 28.69 3.19
C ASP A 154 10.47 28.73 3.93
N SER A 155 11.06 27.55 4.18
CA SER A 155 12.40 27.42 4.80
C SER A 155 13.52 27.99 3.93
N LEU A 156 13.40 27.88 2.59
CA LEU A 156 14.32 28.50 1.63
C LEU A 156 14.18 30.03 1.55
N HIS A 157 13.01 30.59 1.87
CA HIS A 157 12.76 32.02 1.75
C HIS A 157 13.19 32.84 2.98
N LYS A 158 13.51 32.17 4.10
CA LYS A 158 13.90 32.83 5.38
C LYS A 158 15.40 33.05 5.59
N SER A 159 16.26 32.67 4.64
CA SER A 159 17.72 32.86 4.70
C SER A 159 18.26 33.92 3.71
N LYS A 160 17.55 35.05 3.54
CA LYS A 160 18.11 36.23 2.87
C LYS A 160 17.86 37.51 3.65
#